data_AF-A0A495X8I1-F1
#
_entry.id   AF-A0A495X8I1-F1
#
_cell.length_a   1.000
_cell.length_b   1.000
_cell.length_c   1.000
_cell.angle_alpha   90.00
_cell.angle_beta   90.00
_cell.angle_gamma   90.00
#
_symmetry.space_group_name_H-M   'P 1'
#
loop_
_entity.id
_entity.type
_entity.pdbx_description
1 polymer ?
#
loop_
_entity_poly.entity_id
_entity_poly.type
_entity_poly.pdbx_seq_one_letter_code
_entity_poly.pdbx_strand_id
1 'polypeptide(L)'
;MATRRRRFAEHRKAVGYTQETLAEALGLERATVGRWERGTQSPLPEYRPRLAKALRITSGELAELLDEEPPPAPLAKSPVGTARLSDLRGDEVVDSIFGAAQGFQLADRRVGGGALYPSILQYLAHEIAPQLMMPSSGVPVHRLFSAAASVTEIAGWMAHDSGKDDYARGHFDRAYRLAVAGRDRALAANACASMAHLAIELRQPADALRIASEGLAHAGSTHGTSRLIARLHAMRARSLALTGDRTGCCDELETADRILGGAVLEQPAQWIAAFDEASLASEAALCFLQLAELDEAERRASQVISLRSGDRIRSRTFAKLTLARVLVHAGRIDEAALIGEEACNAATSLNSARVVHQLRALGGALSLAPESDQVSTFRTALAGIASTSGERDGSGASWPV
;
A
#
# COMPACT_ATOMS: atom_id res chain seq x y z
N MET A 1 26.44 -12.37 8.28
CA MET A 1 26.67 -12.07 9.71
C MET A 1 25.31 -11.70 10.30
N ALA A 2 24.89 -12.33 11.41
CA ALA A 2 23.59 -12.04 12.01
C ALA A 2 23.53 -10.59 12.52
N THR A 3 22.42 -9.90 12.26
CA THR A 3 22.24 -8.49 12.65
C THR A 3 21.85 -8.43 14.13
N ARG A 4 22.54 -7.58 14.90
CA ARG A 4 22.30 -7.45 16.34
C ARG A 4 20.92 -6.83 16.60
N ARG A 5 20.07 -7.49 17.39
CA ARG A 5 18.71 -7.05 17.78
C ARG A 5 18.76 -5.95 18.85
N ARG A 6 19.11 -4.74 18.44
CA ARG A 6 19.30 -3.58 19.35
C ARG A 6 18.02 -3.20 20.09
N ARG A 7 16.87 -3.17 19.39
CA ARG A 7 15.57 -2.83 20.00
C ARG A 7 15.18 -3.80 21.11
N PHE A 8 15.37 -5.10 20.91
CA PHE A 8 15.17 -6.12 21.95
C PHE A 8 16.06 -5.87 23.19
N ALA A 9 17.34 -5.55 22.97
CA ALA A 9 18.27 -5.26 24.06
C ALA A 9 17.95 -3.94 24.79
N GLU A 10 17.48 -2.92 24.07
CA GLU A 10 17.06 -1.62 24.60
C GLU A 10 15.78 -1.75 25.43
N HIS A 11 14.77 -2.45 24.90
CA HIS A 11 13.51 -2.69 25.61
C HIS A 11 13.74 -3.49 26.90
N ARG A 12 14.54 -4.55 26.86
CA ARG A 12 14.94 -5.32 28.05
C ARG A 12 15.53 -4.42 29.14
N LYS A 13 16.42 -3.50 28.77
CA LYS A 13 17.02 -2.56 29.72
C LYS A 13 15.99 -1.58 30.26
N ALA A 14 15.09 -1.07 29.40
CA ALA A 14 14.04 -0.14 29.79
C ALA A 14 13.06 -0.75 30.81
N VAL A 15 12.77 -2.05 30.70
CA VAL A 15 11.95 -2.77 31.70
C VAL A 15 12.73 -3.26 32.92
N GLY A 16 14.02 -2.89 33.03
CA GLY A 16 14.83 -3.08 34.23
C GLY A 16 15.60 -4.41 34.30
N TYR A 17 15.63 -5.21 33.23
CA TYR A 17 16.37 -6.46 33.23
C TYR A 17 17.80 -6.29 32.71
N THR A 18 18.74 -7.00 33.32
CA THR A 18 20.05 -7.39 32.74
C THR A 18 19.90 -8.66 31.88
N GLN A 19 20.95 -9.10 31.17
CA GLN A 19 20.88 -10.36 30.44
C GLN A 19 20.74 -11.55 31.42
N GLU A 20 21.41 -11.45 32.57
CA GLU A 20 21.41 -12.42 33.65
C GLU A 20 20.03 -12.52 34.31
N THR A 21 19.47 -11.39 34.74
CA THR A 21 18.19 -11.38 35.45
C THR A 21 17.01 -11.75 34.55
N LEU A 22 17.09 -11.43 33.25
CA LEU A 22 16.10 -11.94 32.29
C LEU A 22 16.24 -13.45 32.08
N ALA A 23 17.47 -13.96 32.03
CA ALA A 23 17.71 -15.40 31.87
C ALA A 23 17.21 -16.17 33.09
N GLU A 24 17.46 -15.68 34.31
CA GLU A 24 16.92 -16.21 35.56
C GLU A 24 15.39 -16.22 35.56
N ALA A 25 14.75 -15.11 35.18
CA ALA A 25 13.28 -15.02 35.09
C ALA A 25 12.66 -16.03 34.11
N LEU A 26 13.44 -16.46 33.11
CA LEU A 26 13.00 -17.43 32.09
C LEU A 26 13.47 -18.86 32.37
N GLY A 27 14.31 -19.08 33.38
CA GLY A 27 14.93 -20.38 33.66
C GLY A 27 15.93 -20.80 32.58
N LEU A 28 16.66 -19.84 32.00
CA LEU A 28 17.60 -20.04 30.89
C LEU A 28 19.01 -19.60 31.29
N GLU A 29 20.00 -20.01 30.49
CA GLU A 29 21.36 -19.49 30.61
C GLU A 29 21.47 -18.08 30.03
N ARG A 30 22.27 -17.21 30.67
CA ARG A 30 22.61 -15.86 30.16
C ARG A 30 23.08 -15.89 28.70
N ALA A 31 23.85 -16.92 28.32
CA ALA A 31 24.37 -17.08 26.97
C ALA A 31 23.26 -17.18 25.92
N THR A 32 22.10 -17.76 26.27
CA THR A 32 20.92 -17.88 25.40
C THR A 32 20.30 -16.51 25.12
N VAL A 33 20.10 -15.68 26.15
CA VAL A 33 19.65 -14.29 25.97
C VAL A 33 20.66 -13.48 25.14
N GLY A 34 21.95 -13.70 25.36
CA GLY A 34 23.00 -13.08 24.55
C GLY A 34 22.98 -13.51 23.07
N ARG A 35 22.67 -14.77 22.78
CA ARG A 35 22.49 -15.26 21.40
C ARG A 35 21.25 -14.66 20.74
N TRP A 36 20.18 -14.44 21.50
CA TRP A 36 18.98 -13.75 21.01
C TRP A 36 19.27 -12.29 20.66
N GLU A 37 19.97 -11.56 21.52
CA GLU A 37 20.36 -10.16 21.24
C GLU A 37 21.32 -10.01 20.05
N ARG A 38 22.17 -11.01 19.81
CA ARG A 38 23.09 -11.00 18.66
C ARG A 38 22.43 -11.43 17.35
N GLY A 39 21.16 -11.85 17.37
CA GLY A 39 20.48 -12.38 16.18
C GLY A 39 20.96 -13.77 15.77
N THR A 40 21.95 -14.36 16.46
CA THR A 40 22.50 -15.68 16.11
C THR A 40 21.55 -16.84 16.38
N GLN A 41 20.52 -16.61 17.20
CA GLN A 41 19.49 -17.59 17.52
C GLN A 41 18.19 -16.84 17.82
N SER A 42 17.04 -17.38 17.41
CA SER A 42 15.72 -16.83 17.79
C SER A 42 15.14 -17.61 18.98
N PRO A 43 14.35 -16.96 19.87
CA PRO A 43 13.60 -17.67 20.89
C PRO A 43 12.64 -18.68 20.24
N LEU A 44 12.70 -19.94 20.68
CA LEU A 44 11.78 -20.97 20.24
C LEU A 44 10.33 -20.57 20.62
N PRO A 45 9.31 -20.99 19.84
CA PRO A 45 7.92 -20.60 20.06
C PRO A 45 7.43 -20.81 21.50
N GLU A 46 7.87 -21.88 22.16
CA GLU A 46 7.54 -22.22 23.54
C GLU A 46 8.00 -21.18 24.59
N TYR A 47 9.09 -20.45 24.33
CA TYR A 47 9.61 -19.43 25.24
C TYR A 47 8.98 -18.04 25.02
N ARG A 48 8.34 -17.81 23.86
CA ARG A 48 7.82 -16.49 23.48
C ARG A 48 6.74 -15.95 24.43
N PRO A 49 5.74 -16.72 24.89
CA PRO A 49 4.74 -16.21 25.83
C PRO A 49 5.34 -15.80 27.18
N ARG A 50 6.31 -16.57 27.68
CA ARG A 50 7.03 -16.26 28.93
C ARG A 50 7.93 -15.04 28.78
N LEU A 51 8.61 -14.93 27.63
CA LEU A 51 9.45 -13.79 27.29
C LEU A 51 8.63 -12.50 27.14
N ALA A 52 7.48 -12.54 26.47
CA ALA A 52 6.58 -11.40 26.29
C ALA A 52 6.07 -10.91 27.66
N LYS A 53 5.63 -11.84 28.51
CA LYS A 53 5.20 -11.56 29.88
C LYS A 53 6.32 -10.94 30.72
N ALA A 54 7.53 -11.48 30.66
CA ALA A 54 8.68 -10.94 31.38
C ALA A 54 9.00 -9.50 30.93
N LEU A 55 8.92 -9.24 29.63
CA LEU A 55 9.19 -7.94 29.02
C LEU A 55 7.99 -6.97 29.05
N ARG A 56 6.87 -7.37 29.67
CA ARG A 56 5.64 -6.56 29.81
C ARG A 56 5.10 -6.04 28.48
N ILE A 57 5.14 -6.88 27.47
CA ILE A 57 4.67 -6.60 26.11
C ILE A 57 3.77 -7.72 25.61
N THR A 58 3.01 -7.43 24.57
CA THR A 58 2.20 -8.39 23.84
C THR A 58 3.07 -9.35 23.01
N SER A 59 2.49 -10.47 22.58
CA SER A 59 3.16 -11.40 21.67
C SER A 59 3.50 -10.76 20.31
N GLY A 60 2.68 -9.81 19.85
CA GLY A 60 2.91 -9.05 18.62
C GLY A 60 4.10 -8.10 18.74
N GLU A 61 4.15 -7.29 19.79
CA GLU A 61 5.28 -6.41 20.08
C GLU A 61 6.59 -7.20 20.29
N LEU A 62 6.52 -8.37 20.93
CA LEU A 62 7.69 -9.25 21.04
C LEU A 62 8.16 -9.74 19.67
N ALA A 63 7.25 -10.07 18.76
CA ALA A 63 7.62 -10.45 17.40
C ALA A 63 8.32 -9.29 16.68
N GLU A 64 7.81 -8.07 16.80
CA GLU A 64 8.45 -6.87 16.23
C GLU A 64 9.84 -6.58 16.79
N LEU A 65 10.08 -6.85 18.08
CA LEU A 65 11.40 -6.71 18.71
C LEU A 65 12.39 -7.81 18.28
N LEU A 66 11.88 -9.00 17.92
CA LEU A 66 12.67 -10.17 17.55
C LEU A 66 12.91 -10.29 16.04
N ASP A 67 12.03 -9.72 15.23
CA ASP A 67 12.18 -9.68 13.78
C ASP A 67 13.39 -8.82 13.41
N GLU A 68 14.23 -9.37 12.53
CA GLU A 68 15.34 -8.63 11.95
C GLU A 68 14.76 -7.58 11.02
N GLU A 69 14.97 -6.30 11.32
CA GLU A 69 14.92 -5.29 10.27
C GLU A 69 16.02 -5.70 9.28
N PRO A 70 15.69 -6.03 8.01
CA PRO A 70 16.71 -6.37 7.03
C PRO A 70 17.74 -5.26 7.03
N PRO A 71 19.05 -5.56 6.88
CA PRO A 71 20.04 -4.50 6.69
C PRO A 71 19.47 -3.57 5.62
N PRO A 72 19.47 -2.24 5.83
CA PRO A 72 18.85 -1.34 4.88
C PRO A 72 19.41 -1.72 3.52
N ALA A 73 18.52 -2.16 2.62
CA ALA A 73 18.89 -2.36 1.22
C ALA A 73 19.70 -1.11 0.86
N PRO A 74 20.94 -1.26 0.33
CA PRO A 74 21.89 -0.17 0.23
C PRO A 74 21.12 1.04 -0.25
N LEU A 75 20.98 2.06 0.63
CA LEU A 75 20.01 3.15 0.50
C LEU A 75 19.90 3.46 -0.98
N ALA A 76 18.80 3.01 -1.61
CA ALA A 76 18.59 3.34 -3.01
C ALA A 76 18.78 4.86 -3.06
N LYS A 77 19.73 5.33 -3.89
CA LYS A 77 20.13 6.75 -3.92
C LYS A 77 18.88 7.59 -3.70
N SER A 78 18.87 8.40 -2.64
CA SER A 78 17.66 9.12 -2.23
C SER A 78 17.00 9.69 -3.49
N PRO A 79 15.71 9.41 -3.74
CA PRO A 79 15.03 9.93 -4.92
C PRO A 79 14.89 11.46 -4.88
N VAL A 80 15.28 12.07 -3.75
CA VAL A 80 15.38 13.50 -3.51
C VAL A 80 16.77 13.99 -3.90
N GLY A 81 16.85 15.17 -4.52
CA GLY A 81 18.12 15.85 -4.82
C GLY A 81 19.00 16.06 -3.57
N THR A 82 20.29 16.32 -3.78
CA THR A 82 21.26 16.50 -2.69
C THR A 82 21.17 17.86 -1.98
N ALA A 83 20.49 18.84 -2.58
CA ALA A 83 20.29 20.16 -1.99
C ALA A 83 19.17 20.13 -0.94
N ARG A 84 19.37 20.79 0.20
CA ARG A 84 18.31 20.97 1.21
C ARG A 84 17.33 22.03 0.73
N LEU A 85 16.05 21.88 1.06
CA LEU A 85 15.04 22.88 0.73
C LEU A 85 15.32 24.24 1.40
N SER A 86 16.02 24.25 2.54
CA SER A 86 16.47 25.46 3.22
C SER A 86 17.41 26.33 2.38
N ASP A 87 18.13 25.72 1.44
CA ASP A 87 19.14 26.39 0.63
C ASP A 87 18.53 27.00 -0.65
N LEU A 88 17.28 26.63 -0.97
CA LEU A 88 16.53 27.05 -2.14
C LEU A 88 15.61 28.24 -1.83
N ARG A 89 15.15 28.93 -2.88
CA ARG A 89 14.26 30.09 -2.75
C ARG A 89 13.13 30.05 -3.78
N GLY A 90 12.05 30.78 -3.50
CA GLY A 90 10.98 30.97 -4.47
C GLY A 90 10.37 29.67 -4.99
N ASP A 91 10.17 29.60 -6.29
CA ASP A 91 9.61 28.43 -6.97
C ASP A 91 10.54 27.21 -6.95
N GLU A 92 11.85 27.38 -6.76
CA GLU A 92 12.81 26.26 -6.74
C GLU A 92 12.52 25.27 -5.60
N VAL A 93 12.03 25.76 -4.46
CA VAL A 93 11.59 24.91 -3.34
C VAL A 93 10.43 24.03 -3.77
N VAL A 94 9.42 24.62 -4.42
CA VAL A 94 8.21 23.95 -4.87
C VAL A 94 8.54 22.91 -5.94
N ASP A 95 9.34 23.30 -6.94
CA ASP A 95 9.74 22.44 -8.04
C ASP A 95 10.60 21.26 -7.54
N SER A 96 11.46 21.49 -6.52
CA SER A 96 12.23 20.43 -5.87
C SER A 96 11.34 19.41 -5.16
N ILE A 97 10.27 19.86 -4.46
CA ILE A 97 9.31 18.96 -3.80
C ILE A 97 8.52 18.14 -4.83
N PHE A 98 8.05 18.75 -5.93
CA PHE A 98 7.39 18.00 -7.00
C PHE A 98 8.33 17.02 -7.71
N GLY A 99 9.59 17.42 -7.91
CA GLY A 99 10.64 16.54 -8.43
C GLY A 99 10.89 15.34 -7.51
N ALA A 100 10.95 15.57 -6.20
CA ALA A 100 11.06 14.50 -5.20
C ALA A 100 9.84 13.56 -5.24
N ALA A 101 8.62 14.09 -5.37
CA ALA A 101 7.40 13.29 -5.52
C ALA A 101 7.49 12.34 -6.72
N GLN A 102 7.88 12.85 -7.89
CA GLN A 102 8.10 12.04 -9.09
C GLN A 102 9.21 11.00 -8.88
N GLY A 103 10.30 11.39 -8.21
CA GLY A 103 11.39 10.50 -7.84
C GLY A 103 10.92 9.31 -6.99
N PHE A 104 10.12 9.57 -5.95
CA PHE A 104 9.55 8.52 -5.09
C PHE A 104 8.62 7.60 -5.87
N GLN A 105 7.77 8.12 -6.75
CA GLN A 105 6.88 7.29 -7.59
C GLN A 105 7.66 6.38 -8.55
N LEU A 106 8.71 6.90 -9.19
CA LEU A 106 9.57 6.11 -10.06
C LEU A 106 10.36 5.05 -9.30
N ALA A 107 10.85 5.40 -8.10
CA ALA A 107 11.54 4.47 -7.23
C ALA A 107 10.60 3.37 -6.74
N ASP A 108 9.37 3.70 -6.33
CA ASP A 108 8.36 2.71 -5.89
C ASP A 108 8.12 1.63 -6.95
N ARG A 109 8.00 2.02 -8.23
CA ARG A 109 7.84 1.05 -9.34
C ARG A 109 8.97 0.02 -9.41
N ARG A 110 10.18 0.38 -8.98
CA ARG A 110 11.38 -0.48 -9.04
C ARG A 110 11.59 -1.31 -7.78
N VAL A 111 11.50 -0.68 -6.60
CA VAL A 111 11.91 -1.32 -5.33
C VAL A 111 10.76 -1.63 -4.37
N GLY A 112 9.55 -1.12 -4.64
CA GLY A 112 8.40 -1.25 -3.75
C GLY A 112 8.30 -0.18 -2.68
N GLY A 113 7.08 0.33 -2.48
CA GLY A 113 6.79 1.45 -1.60
C GLY A 113 7.14 1.19 -0.14
N GLY A 114 7.06 -0.05 0.33
CA GLY A 114 7.41 -0.40 1.71
C GLY A 114 8.88 -0.16 2.04
N ALA A 115 9.80 -0.39 1.10
CA ALA A 115 11.22 -0.08 1.30
C ALA A 115 11.49 1.44 1.34
N LEU A 116 10.65 2.24 0.72
CA LEU A 116 10.81 3.70 0.61
C LEU A 116 10.09 4.48 1.69
N TYR A 117 9.19 3.82 2.44
CA TYR A 117 8.35 4.47 3.44
C TYR A 117 9.17 5.21 4.53
N PRO A 118 10.25 4.63 5.10
CA PRO A 118 11.08 5.38 6.06
C PRO A 118 11.70 6.65 5.44
N SER A 119 12.16 6.58 4.19
CA SER A 119 12.80 7.70 3.50
C SER A 119 11.82 8.84 3.20
N ILE A 120 10.59 8.53 2.77
CA ILE A 120 9.58 9.56 2.51
C ILE A 120 9.12 10.23 3.81
N LEU A 121 9.03 9.47 4.93
CA LEU A 121 8.75 10.05 6.25
C LEU A 121 9.87 10.98 6.71
N GLN A 122 11.13 10.61 6.49
CA GLN A 122 12.26 11.47 6.82
C GLN A 122 12.21 12.78 6.03
N TYR A 123 11.91 12.71 4.73
CA TYR A 123 11.77 13.89 3.87
C TYR A 123 10.60 14.79 4.30
N LEU A 124 9.44 14.20 4.59
CA LEU A 124 8.28 14.93 5.13
C LEU A 124 8.62 15.66 6.44
N ALA A 125 9.31 14.99 7.36
CA ALA A 125 9.60 15.52 8.69
C ALA A 125 10.73 16.57 8.70
N HIS A 126 11.80 16.36 7.92
CA HIS A 126 13.02 17.18 8.01
C HIS A 126 13.14 18.23 6.92
N GLU A 127 12.46 18.07 5.78
CA GLU A 127 12.53 19.03 4.67
C GLU A 127 11.20 19.76 4.48
N ILE A 128 10.08 19.04 4.34
CA ILE A 128 8.78 19.66 4.03
C ILE A 128 8.17 20.36 5.26
N ALA A 129 8.13 19.71 6.42
CA ALA A 129 7.48 20.29 7.60
C ALA A 129 8.10 21.63 8.04
N PRO A 130 9.44 21.82 8.06
CA PRO A 130 10.04 23.13 8.34
C PRO A 130 9.62 24.21 7.34
N GLN A 131 9.53 23.88 6.04
CA GLN A 131 9.09 24.82 5.01
C GLN A 131 7.62 25.23 5.20
N LEU A 132 6.74 24.33 5.64
CA LEU A 132 5.35 24.68 5.93
C LEU A 132 5.19 25.60 7.14
N MET A 133 6.10 25.50 8.13
CA MET A 133 6.08 26.33 9.34
C MET A 133 6.73 27.69 9.12
N MET A 134 7.88 27.72 8.45
CA MET A 134 8.65 28.91 8.13
C MET A 134 9.18 28.81 6.70
N PRO A 135 8.37 29.20 5.69
CA PRO A 135 8.76 29.11 4.29
C PRO A 135 10.03 29.90 3.99
N SER A 136 10.91 29.34 3.16
CA SER A 136 12.04 30.09 2.59
C SER A 136 11.55 31.35 1.85
N SER A 137 12.44 32.35 1.75
CA SER A 137 12.11 33.63 1.12
C SER A 137 11.56 33.46 -0.30
N GLY A 138 10.44 34.14 -0.58
CA GLY A 138 9.83 34.19 -1.91
C GLY A 138 8.99 32.96 -2.30
N VAL A 139 8.90 31.93 -1.46
CA VAL A 139 8.14 30.71 -1.76
C VAL A 139 6.63 31.01 -1.82
N PRO A 140 5.93 30.66 -2.92
CA PRO A 140 4.48 30.79 -2.97
C PRO A 140 3.81 29.77 -2.03
N VAL A 141 3.31 30.24 -0.88
CA VAL A 141 2.77 29.39 0.19
C VAL A 141 1.72 28.39 -0.31
N HIS A 142 0.77 28.83 -1.14
CA HIS A 142 -0.25 27.93 -1.68
C HIS A 142 0.34 26.79 -2.53
N ARG A 143 1.33 27.06 -3.38
CA ARG A 143 2.01 26.01 -4.17
C ARG A 143 2.84 25.08 -3.28
N LEU A 144 3.44 25.60 -2.21
CA LEU A 144 4.15 24.78 -1.22
C LEU A 144 3.21 23.78 -0.54
N PHE A 145 2.00 24.21 -0.15
CA PHE A 145 0.98 23.31 0.40
C PHE A 145 0.56 22.23 -0.62
N SER A 146 0.36 22.58 -1.89
CA SER A 146 0.06 21.59 -2.94
C SER A 146 1.22 20.61 -3.17
N ALA A 147 2.46 21.09 -3.18
CA ALA A 147 3.63 20.24 -3.32
C ALA A 147 3.76 19.26 -2.13
N ALA A 148 3.58 19.75 -0.90
CA ALA A 148 3.55 18.93 0.31
C ALA A 148 2.44 17.87 0.29
N ALA A 149 1.24 18.24 -0.19
CA ALA A 149 0.12 17.31 -0.36
C ALA A 149 0.48 16.16 -1.30
N SER A 150 1.17 16.42 -2.41
CA SER A 150 1.57 15.39 -3.38
C SER A 150 2.50 14.33 -2.77
N VAL A 151 3.50 14.75 -1.99
CA VAL A 151 4.42 13.82 -1.30
C VAL A 151 3.71 13.07 -0.18
N THR A 152 2.82 13.75 0.55
CA THR A 152 2.05 13.12 1.63
C THR A 152 1.11 12.04 1.10
N GLU A 153 0.52 12.22 -0.08
CA GLU A 153 -0.32 11.21 -0.74
C GLU A 153 0.48 9.95 -1.11
N ILE A 154 1.69 10.12 -1.65
CA ILE A 154 2.60 9.00 -1.93
C ILE A 154 2.95 8.24 -0.65
N ALA A 155 3.19 8.94 0.46
CA ALA A 155 3.44 8.31 1.75
C ALA A 155 2.24 7.46 2.22
N GLY A 156 1.01 7.90 1.92
CA GLY A 156 -0.20 7.12 2.15
C GLY A 156 -0.22 5.80 1.38
N TRP A 157 0.10 5.83 0.09
CA TRP A 157 0.20 4.61 -0.72
C TRP A 157 1.31 3.67 -0.25
N MET A 158 2.47 4.21 0.12
CA MET A 158 3.58 3.41 0.64
C MET A 158 3.22 2.72 1.97
N ALA A 159 2.49 3.43 2.84
CA ALA A 159 1.96 2.85 4.08
C ALA A 159 0.97 1.72 3.78
N HIS A 160 0.01 1.96 2.88
CA HIS A 160 -1.00 0.98 2.49
C HIS A 160 -0.38 -0.27 1.84
N ASP A 161 0.58 -0.11 0.92
CA ASP A 161 1.31 -1.21 0.29
C ASP A 161 2.11 -2.05 1.30
N SER A 162 2.43 -1.47 2.46
CA SER A 162 3.10 -2.11 3.60
C SER A 162 2.12 -2.71 4.64
N GLY A 163 0.81 -2.66 4.39
CA GLY A 163 -0.22 -3.14 5.32
C GLY A 163 -0.48 -2.22 6.52
N LYS A 164 0.00 -0.97 6.49
CA LYS A 164 -0.14 0.01 7.57
C LYS A 164 -1.32 0.95 7.32
N ASP A 165 -2.54 0.40 7.29
CA ASP A 165 -3.74 1.10 6.84
C ASP A 165 -4.13 2.32 7.71
N ASP A 166 -3.88 2.27 9.03
CA ASP A 166 -4.13 3.42 9.92
C ASP A 166 -3.21 4.61 9.59
N TYR A 167 -1.94 4.32 9.29
CA TYR A 167 -0.99 5.34 8.83
C TYR A 167 -1.38 5.85 7.45
N ALA A 168 -1.81 4.97 6.53
CA ALA A 168 -2.26 5.36 5.21
C ALA A 168 -3.45 6.32 5.27
N ARG A 169 -4.45 6.01 6.11
CA ARG A 169 -5.61 6.88 6.40
C ARG A 169 -5.17 8.27 6.86
N GLY A 170 -4.27 8.35 7.84
CA GLY A 170 -3.76 9.63 8.35
C GLY A 170 -2.99 10.43 7.31
N HIS A 171 -2.23 9.78 6.43
CA HIS A 171 -1.54 10.43 5.32
C HIS A 171 -2.52 10.95 4.27
N PHE A 172 -3.52 10.17 3.86
CA PHE A 172 -4.50 10.62 2.87
C PHE A 172 -5.36 11.80 3.38
N ASP A 173 -5.79 11.77 4.65
CA ASP A 173 -6.48 12.92 5.28
C ASP A 173 -5.59 14.18 5.26
N ARG A 174 -4.33 14.04 5.68
CA ARG A 174 -3.39 15.18 5.66
C ARG A 174 -3.14 15.70 4.25
N ALA A 175 -2.99 14.81 3.26
CA ALA A 175 -2.84 15.19 1.86
C ALA A 175 -4.04 16.00 1.35
N TYR A 176 -5.27 15.57 1.69
CA TYR A 176 -6.49 16.31 1.36
C TYR A 176 -6.49 17.72 1.98
N ARG A 177 -6.23 17.83 3.28
CA ARG A 177 -6.19 19.13 3.99
C ARG A 177 -5.12 20.06 3.44
N LEU A 178 -3.94 19.54 3.14
CA LEU A 178 -2.85 20.30 2.52
C LEU A 178 -3.26 20.77 1.11
N ALA A 179 -3.91 19.94 0.30
CA ALA A 179 -4.38 20.32 -1.03
C ALA A 179 -5.45 21.42 -0.98
N VAL A 180 -6.39 21.33 -0.03
CA VAL A 180 -7.40 22.38 0.22
C VAL A 180 -6.72 23.69 0.65
N ALA A 181 -5.74 23.64 1.56
CA ALA A 181 -4.96 24.81 1.98
C ALA A 181 -4.16 25.41 0.81
N GLY A 182 -3.63 24.58 -0.08
CA GLY A 182 -2.97 24.98 -1.33
C GLY A 182 -3.91 25.47 -2.42
N ARG A 183 -5.23 25.37 -2.22
CA ARG A 183 -6.29 25.68 -3.20
C ARG A 183 -6.16 24.89 -4.49
N ASP A 184 -5.59 23.68 -4.42
CA ASP A 184 -5.45 22.77 -5.56
C ASP A 184 -6.60 21.76 -5.55
N ARG A 185 -7.66 22.10 -6.28
CA ARG A 185 -8.88 21.27 -6.37
C ARG A 185 -8.61 19.90 -6.97
N ALA A 186 -7.75 19.82 -7.99
CA ALA A 186 -7.45 18.55 -8.62
C ALA A 186 -6.69 17.64 -7.64
N LEU A 187 -5.76 18.18 -6.85
CA LEU A 187 -5.04 17.39 -5.87
C LEU A 187 -5.92 16.98 -4.69
N ALA A 188 -6.86 17.84 -4.28
CA ALA A 188 -7.88 17.50 -3.30
C ALA A 188 -8.77 16.34 -3.81
N ALA A 189 -9.22 16.40 -5.07
CA ALA A 189 -9.96 15.32 -5.72
C ALA A 189 -9.15 14.01 -5.79
N ASN A 190 -7.83 14.08 -6.04
CA ASN A 190 -6.97 12.90 -6.03
C ASN A 190 -6.84 12.30 -4.63
N ALA A 191 -6.69 13.12 -3.59
CA ALA A 191 -6.71 12.65 -2.21
C ALA A 191 -8.06 11.96 -1.88
N CYS A 192 -9.19 12.49 -2.36
CA CYS A 192 -10.49 11.81 -2.24
C CYS A 192 -10.50 10.45 -2.94
N ALA A 193 -9.98 10.34 -4.16
CA ALA A 193 -9.88 9.05 -4.85
C ALA A 193 -9.05 8.02 -4.05
N SER A 194 -7.95 8.46 -3.44
CA SER A 194 -7.09 7.61 -2.61
C SER A 194 -7.73 7.21 -1.27
N MET A 195 -8.46 8.13 -0.62
CA MET A 195 -9.27 7.83 0.56
C MET A 195 -10.41 6.85 0.24
N ALA A 196 -11.13 7.05 -0.86
CA ALA A 196 -12.20 6.17 -1.29
C ALA A 196 -11.69 4.75 -1.58
N HIS A 197 -10.52 4.62 -2.22
CA HIS A 197 -9.87 3.32 -2.41
C HIS A 197 -9.61 2.61 -1.07
N LEU A 198 -9.01 3.30 -0.10
CA LEU A 198 -8.75 2.70 1.21
C LEU A 198 -10.06 2.35 1.94
N ALA A 199 -11.09 3.18 1.84
CA ALA A 199 -12.41 2.87 2.41
C ALA A 199 -13.04 1.61 1.77
N ILE A 200 -12.89 1.39 0.46
CA ILE A 200 -13.33 0.16 -0.23
C ILE A 200 -12.60 -1.06 0.32
N GLU A 201 -11.27 -0.99 0.44
CA GLU A 201 -10.44 -2.10 0.96
C GLU A 201 -10.76 -2.41 2.43
N LEU A 202 -11.19 -1.41 3.21
CA LEU A 202 -11.66 -1.55 4.58
C LEU A 202 -13.16 -1.91 4.68
N ARG A 203 -13.82 -2.22 3.56
CA ARG A 203 -15.25 -2.60 3.48
C ARG A 203 -16.19 -1.52 4.05
N GLN A 204 -15.89 -0.24 3.81
CA GLN A 204 -16.67 0.94 4.20
C GLN A 204 -17.32 1.60 2.96
N PRO A 205 -18.30 0.95 2.29
CA PRO A 205 -18.79 1.39 0.98
C PRO A 205 -19.55 2.73 1.03
N ALA A 206 -20.29 3.01 2.11
CA ALA A 206 -21.02 4.27 2.24
C ALA A 206 -20.06 5.47 2.32
N ASP A 207 -18.98 5.34 3.09
CA ASP A 207 -17.93 6.36 3.15
C ASP A 207 -17.22 6.49 1.80
N ALA A 208 -16.83 5.37 1.17
CA ALA A 208 -16.17 5.39 -0.12
C ALA A 208 -16.99 6.12 -1.20
N LEU A 209 -18.30 5.82 -1.29
CA LEU A 209 -19.22 6.47 -2.23
C LEU A 209 -19.31 7.98 -1.97
N ARG A 210 -19.45 8.38 -0.71
CA ARG A 210 -19.55 9.78 -0.29
C ARG A 210 -18.26 10.55 -0.58
N ILE A 211 -17.10 9.98 -0.24
CA ILE A 211 -15.78 10.55 -0.49
C ILE A 211 -15.51 10.71 -2.00
N ALA A 212 -15.83 9.69 -2.80
CA ALA A 212 -15.65 9.76 -4.25
C ALA A 212 -16.57 10.82 -4.89
N SER A 213 -17.78 11.01 -4.35
CA SER A 213 -18.70 12.07 -4.78
C SER A 213 -18.16 13.47 -4.48
N GLU A 214 -17.58 13.67 -3.29
CA GLU A 214 -16.88 14.91 -2.96
C GLU A 214 -15.69 15.15 -3.91
N GLY A 215 -14.92 14.11 -4.22
CA GLY A 215 -13.83 14.19 -5.20
C GLY A 215 -14.30 14.67 -6.58
N LEU A 216 -15.46 14.21 -7.06
CA LEU A 216 -16.05 14.66 -8.33
C LEU A 216 -16.42 16.15 -8.28
N ALA A 217 -16.97 16.62 -7.16
CA ALA A 217 -17.28 18.05 -6.96
C ALA A 217 -16.02 18.93 -7.02
N HIS A 218 -14.88 18.44 -6.53
CA HIS A 218 -13.59 19.13 -6.69
C HIS A 218 -13.09 19.12 -8.14
N ALA A 219 -13.14 17.96 -8.80
CA ALA A 219 -12.57 17.75 -10.13
C ALA A 219 -13.35 18.41 -11.28
N GLY A 220 -14.69 18.48 -11.19
CA GLY A 220 -15.59 18.83 -12.30
C GLY A 220 -15.41 20.19 -12.98
N SER A 221 -14.54 21.06 -12.46
CA SER A 221 -14.23 22.37 -13.05
C SER A 221 -12.75 22.55 -13.45
N THR A 222 -11.92 21.51 -13.33
CA THR A 222 -10.47 21.62 -13.54
C THR A 222 -10.04 20.94 -14.84
N HIS A 223 -9.40 21.69 -15.74
CA HIS A 223 -8.80 21.14 -16.97
C HIS A 223 -7.72 20.09 -16.63
N GLY A 224 -7.56 19.06 -17.45
CA GLY A 224 -6.49 18.08 -17.24
C GLY A 224 -6.84 16.95 -16.25
N THR A 225 -8.10 16.85 -15.83
CA THR A 225 -8.53 15.92 -14.77
C THR A 225 -9.41 14.77 -15.25
N SER A 226 -9.58 14.55 -16.56
CA SER A 226 -10.49 13.53 -17.08
C SER A 226 -10.14 12.13 -16.57
N ARG A 227 -8.84 11.78 -16.51
CA ARG A 227 -8.38 10.50 -15.92
C ARG A 227 -8.69 10.38 -14.42
N LEU A 228 -8.62 11.47 -13.68
CA LEU A 228 -8.97 11.50 -12.25
C LEU A 228 -10.48 11.37 -12.07
N ILE A 229 -11.28 12.03 -12.91
CA ILE A 229 -12.74 11.89 -12.91
C ILE A 229 -13.14 10.44 -13.20
N ALA A 230 -12.53 9.81 -14.21
CA ALA A 230 -12.75 8.39 -14.51
C ALA A 230 -12.39 7.49 -13.31
N ARG A 231 -11.27 7.77 -12.63
CA ARG A 231 -10.88 7.05 -11.39
C ARG A 231 -11.93 7.19 -10.29
N LEU A 232 -12.48 8.40 -10.08
CA LEU A 232 -13.50 8.65 -9.06
C LEU A 232 -14.81 7.91 -9.37
N HIS A 233 -15.23 7.86 -10.64
CA HIS A 233 -16.35 7.02 -11.07
C HIS A 233 -16.08 5.53 -10.83
N ALA A 234 -14.86 5.04 -11.10
CA ALA A 234 -14.49 3.66 -10.76
C ALA A 234 -14.57 3.37 -9.24
N MET A 235 -14.21 4.33 -8.38
CA MET A 235 -14.38 4.18 -6.92
C MET A 235 -15.85 4.15 -6.50
N ARG A 236 -16.71 4.95 -7.15
CA ARG A 236 -18.17 4.87 -6.95
C ARG A 236 -18.71 3.51 -7.38
N ALA A 237 -18.31 3.02 -8.55
CA ALA A 237 -18.67 1.69 -9.04
C ALA A 237 -18.29 0.57 -8.05
N ARG A 238 -17.04 0.58 -7.57
CA ARG A 238 -16.56 -0.38 -6.54
C ARG A 238 -17.39 -0.33 -5.26
N SER A 239 -17.81 0.86 -4.84
CA SER A 239 -18.64 1.06 -3.65
C SER A 239 -20.05 0.50 -3.84
N LEU A 240 -20.65 0.70 -5.02
CA LEU A 240 -21.98 0.18 -5.37
C LEU A 240 -21.96 -1.35 -5.55
N ALA A 241 -20.89 -1.91 -6.13
CA ALA A 241 -20.69 -3.34 -6.21
C ALA A 241 -20.63 -3.99 -4.81
N LEU A 242 -19.95 -3.36 -3.84
CA LEU A 242 -19.90 -3.84 -2.46
C LEU A 242 -21.27 -3.91 -1.77
N THR A 243 -22.22 -3.06 -2.18
CA THR A 243 -23.59 -3.06 -1.67
C THR A 243 -24.56 -3.88 -2.53
N GLY A 244 -24.09 -4.50 -3.62
CA GLY A 244 -24.92 -5.29 -4.52
C GLY A 244 -25.74 -4.47 -5.52
N ASP A 245 -25.50 -3.16 -5.65
CA ASP A 245 -26.17 -2.32 -6.64
C ASP A 245 -25.50 -2.50 -8.01
N ARG A 246 -25.97 -3.52 -8.72
CA ARG A 246 -25.47 -3.90 -10.04
C ARG A 246 -25.65 -2.78 -11.06
N THR A 247 -26.85 -2.20 -11.14
CA THR A 247 -27.18 -1.19 -12.16
C THR A 247 -26.32 0.05 -11.96
N GLY A 248 -26.29 0.59 -10.74
CA GLY A 248 -25.46 1.75 -10.43
C GLY A 248 -23.97 1.47 -10.64
N CYS A 249 -23.49 0.27 -10.31
CA CYS A 249 -22.10 -0.11 -10.60
C CYS A 249 -21.79 -0.07 -12.10
N CYS A 250 -22.63 -0.65 -12.95
CA CYS A 250 -22.44 -0.66 -14.40
C CYS A 250 -22.48 0.75 -15.00
N ASP A 251 -23.43 1.59 -14.58
CA ASP A 251 -23.57 2.97 -15.06
C ASP A 251 -22.33 3.81 -14.75
N GLU A 252 -21.75 3.64 -13.55
CA GLU A 252 -20.52 4.30 -13.13
C GLU A 252 -19.28 3.80 -13.91
N LEU A 253 -19.20 2.48 -14.19
CA LEU A 253 -18.13 1.93 -15.02
C LEU A 253 -18.20 2.42 -16.47
N GLU A 254 -19.40 2.46 -17.07
CA GLU A 254 -19.60 2.99 -18.42
C GLU A 254 -19.25 4.49 -18.51
N THR A 255 -19.63 5.25 -17.47
CA THR A 255 -19.25 6.66 -17.36
C THR A 255 -17.74 6.83 -17.27
N ALA A 256 -17.05 6.03 -16.45
CA ALA A 256 -15.60 6.05 -16.34
C ALA A 256 -14.92 5.72 -17.67
N ASP A 257 -15.40 4.70 -18.38
CA ASP A 257 -14.88 4.25 -19.68
C ASP A 257 -14.99 5.35 -20.75
N ARG A 258 -16.18 5.94 -20.90
CA ARG A 258 -16.43 7.05 -21.83
C ARG A 258 -15.53 8.26 -21.57
N ILE A 259 -15.37 8.65 -20.31
CA ILE A 259 -14.52 9.79 -19.92
C ILE A 259 -13.05 9.48 -20.24
N LEU A 260 -12.60 8.27 -19.91
CA LEU A 260 -11.23 7.84 -20.17
C LEU A 260 -10.92 7.76 -21.67
N GLY A 261 -11.86 7.27 -22.48
CA GLY A 261 -11.75 7.23 -23.95
C GLY A 261 -11.63 8.63 -24.57
N GLY A 262 -12.23 9.66 -23.96
CA GLY A 262 -12.07 11.05 -24.37
C GLY A 262 -10.75 11.71 -23.94
N ALA A 263 -10.03 11.13 -22.96
CA ALA A 263 -8.85 11.73 -22.35
C ALA A 263 -7.54 11.55 -23.15
N VAL A 264 -7.60 11.00 -24.37
CA VAL A 264 -6.41 10.65 -25.19
C VAL A 264 -5.55 11.88 -25.49
N LEU A 265 -6.17 13.03 -25.75
CA LEU A 265 -5.47 14.28 -26.09
C LEU A 265 -5.15 15.18 -24.88
N GLU A 266 -5.57 14.77 -23.68
CA GLU A 266 -5.38 15.54 -22.45
C GLU A 266 -3.98 15.31 -21.89
N GLN A 267 -3.19 16.38 -21.70
CA GLN A 267 -1.97 16.34 -20.90
C GLN A 267 -2.34 16.20 -19.42
N PRO A 268 -2.04 15.05 -18.76
CA PRO A 268 -2.37 14.89 -17.36
C PRO A 268 -1.50 15.81 -16.49
N ALA A 269 -2.03 16.27 -15.36
CA ALA A 269 -1.22 16.98 -14.38
C ALA A 269 -0.07 16.09 -13.87
N GLN A 270 1.10 16.68 -13.63
CA GLN A 270 2.38 15.98 -13.38
C GLN A 270 2.36 15.02 -12.18
N TRP A 271 1.43 15.22 -11.24
CA TRP A 271 1.29 14.44 -10.02
C TRP A 271 0.12 13.42 -10.06
N ILE A 272 -0.72 13.43 -11.10
CA ILE A 272 -1.82 12.46 -11.22
C ILE A 272 -1.21 11.10 -11.56
N ALA A 273 -1.35 10.14 -10.63
CA ALA A 273 -1.04 8.75 -10.91
C ALA A 273 -1.81 8.29 -12.16
N ALA A 274 -1.14 7.62 -13.09
CA ALA A 274 -1.72 7.24 -14.36
C ALA A 274 -2.89 6.25 -14.17
N PHE A 275 -4.11 6.77 -14.16
CA PHE A 275 -5.33 5.98 -14.34
C PHE A 275 -5.54 5.80 -15.84
N ASP A 276 -5.27 4.59 -16.32
CA ASP A 276 -5.35 4.21 -17.73
C ASP A 276 -6.34 3.06 -17.92
N GLU A 277 -6.50 2.58 -19.16
CA GLU A 277 -7.48 1.55 -19.52
C GLU A 277 -7.35 0.29 -18.66
N ALA A 278 -6.12 -0.15 -18.37
CA ALA A 278 -5.93 -1.34 -17.54
C ALA A 278 -6.17 -1.07 -16.05
N SER A 279 -6.02 0.17 -15.57
CA SER A 279 -6.47 0.53 -14.23
C SER A 279 -7.99 0.42 -14.13
N LEU A 280 -8.73 0.94 -15.11
CA LEU A 280 -10.20 0.81 -15.17
C LEU A 280 -10.65 -0.65 -15.30
N ALA A 281 -9.99 -1.45 -16.15
CA ALA A 281 -10.28 -2.87 -16.27
C ALA A 281 -10.02 -3.64 -14.96
N SER A 282 -9.01 -3.25 -14.17
CA SER A 282 -8.73 -3.84 -12.86
C SER A 282 -9.86 -3.57 -11.86
N GLU A 283 -10.35 -2.33 -11.81
CA GLU A 283 -11.47 -1.95 -10.95
C GLU A 283 -12.76 -2.66 -11.36
N ALA A 284 -13.04 -2.72 -12.66
CA ALA A 284 -14.20 -3.43 -13.20
C ALA A 284 -14.17 -4.93 -12.88
N ALA A 285 -13.02 -5.59 -13.01
CA ALA A 285 -12.89 -7.02 -12.65
C ALA A 285 -13.26 -7.27 -11.18
N LEU A 286 -12.86 -6.37 -10.28
CA LEU A 286 -13.20 -6.45 -8.86
C LEU A 286 -14.68 -6.15 -8.59
N CYS A 287 -15.29 -5.20 -9.33
CA CYS A 287 -16.73 -4.96 -9.28
C CYS A 287 -17.53 -6.22 -9.65
N PHE A 288 -17.25 -6.80 -10.81
CA PHE A 288 -17.99 -7.97 -11.30
C PHE A 288 -17.75 -9.21 -10.43
N LEU A 289 -16.54 -9.39 -9.89
CA LEU A 289 -16.28 -10.44 -8.91
C LEU A 289 -17.14 -10.25 -7.65
N GLN A 290 -17.26 -9.02 -7.14
CA GLN A 290 -18.07 -8.71 -5.96
C GLN A 290 -19.58 -8.89 -6.22
N LEU A 291 -20.03 -8.67 -7.47
CA LEU A 291 -21.40 -8.89 -7.94
C LEU A 291 -21.67 -10.35 -8.35
N ALA A 292 -20.67 -11.25 -8.25
CA ALA A 292 -20.73 -12.63 -8.71
C ALA A 292 -21.00 -12.80 -10.22
N GLU A 293 -20.69 -11.79 -11.04
CA GLU A 293 -20.71 -11.87 -12.52
C GLU A 293 -19.37 -12.40 -13.04
N LEU A 294 -19.14 -13.69 -12.81
CA LEU A 294 -17.82 -14.32 -12.96
C LEU A 294 -17.27 -14.25 -14.40
N ASP A 295 -18.12 -14.41 -15.41
CA ASP A 295 -17.68 -14.35 -16.82
C ASP A 295 -17.14 -12.97 -17.19
N GLU A 296 -17.77 -11.89 -16.72
CA GLU A 296 -17.29 -10.53 -16.97
C GLU A 296 -16.06 -10.22 -16.11
N ALA A 297 -16.03 -10.68 -14.86
CA ALA A 297 -14.86 -10.56 -14.00
C ALA A 297 -13.62 -11.22 -14.62
N GLU A 298 -13.77 -12.42 -15.20
CA GLU A 298 -12.71 -13.14 -15.92
C GLU A 298 -12.25 -12.39 -17.17
N ARG A 299 -13.20 -11.90 -18.00
CA ARG A 299 -12.89 -11.08 -19.18
C ARG A 299 -12.06 -9.86 -18.81
N ARG A 300 -12.49 -9.09 -17.82
CA ARG A 300 -11.81 -7.86 -17.38
C ARG A 300 -10.45 -8.16 -16.76
N ALA A 301 -10.33 -9.19 -15.92
CA ALA A 301 -9.04 -9.58 -15.35
C ALA A 301 -8.04 -10.02 -16.43
N SER A 302 -8.50 -10.77 -17.44
CA SER A 302 -7.70 -11.19 -18.59
C SER A 302 -7.27 -9.99 -19.45
N GLN A 303 -8.16 -9.01 -19.66
CA GLN A 303 -7.84 -7.75 -20.35
C GLN A 303 -6.68 -7.02 -19.65
N VAL A 304 -6.71 -6.93 -18.31
CA VAL A 304 -5.61 -6.31 -17.55
C VAL A 304 -4.30 -7.03 -17.78
N ILE A 305 -4.29 -8.37 -17.74
CA ILE A 305 -3.08 -9.16 -18.00
C ILE A 305 -2.52 -8.83 -19.39
N SER A 306 -3.36 -8.75 -20.42
CA SER A 306 -2.94 -8.41 -21.79
C SER A 306 -2.38 -6.98 -21.89
N LEU A 307 -3.09 -6.00 -21.34
CA LEU A 307 -2.71 -4.57 -21.33
C LEU A 307 -1.46 -4.27 -20.47
N ARG A 308 -1.14 -5.15 -19.52
CA ARG A 308 0.04 -5.05 -18.64
C ARG A 308 1.19 -5.97 -19.06
N SER A 309 1.30 -6.29 -20.36
CA SER A 309 2.48 -6.98 -20.90
C SER A 309 3.73 -6.09 -20.76
N GLY A 310 4.85 -6.65 -20.28
CA GLY A 310 6.11 -5.92 -20.05
C GLY A 310 6.38 -5.47 -18.60
N ASP A 311 7.05 -4.31 -18.44
CA ASP A 311 7.71 -3.80 -17.21
C ASP A 311 6.80 -3.53 -15.98
N ARG A 312 5.50 -3.83 -16.03
CA ARG A 312 4.55 -3.59 -14.93
C ARG A 312 4.23 -4.86 -14.14
N ILE A 313 5.27 -5.55 -13.67
CA ILE A 313 5.19 -6.83 -12.96
C ILE A 313 4.16 -6.81 -11.82
N ARG A 314 4.21 -5.81 -10.93
CA ARG A 314 3.30 -5.72 -9.76
C ARG A 314 1.82 -5.63 -10.16
N SER A 315 1.48 -4.75 -11.10
CA SER A 315 0.09 -4.58 -11.56
C SER A 315 -0.42 -5.84 -12.27
N ARG A 316 0.43 -6.50 -13.05
CA ARG A 316 0.11 -7.79 -13.69
C ARG A 316 -0.10 -8.90 -12.65
N THR A 317 0.71 -8.96 -11.59
CA THR A 317 0.53 -9.92 -10.48
C THR A 317 -0.81 -9.73 -9.77
N PHE A 318 -1.22 -8.48 -9.49
CA PHE A 318 -2.57 -8.22 -8.95
C PHE A 318 -3.68 -8.70 -9.87
N ALA A 319 -3.54 -8.51 -11.19
CA ALA A 319 -4.52 -9.01 -12.15
C ALA A 319 -4.62 -10.54 -12.16
N LYS A 320 -3.48 -11.25 -12.09
CA LYS A 320 -3.44 -12.72 -11.95
C LYS A 320 -4.11 -13.19 -10.67
N LEU A 321 -3.87 -12.51 -9.54
CA LEU A 321 -4.52 -12.81 -8.27
C LEU A 321 -6.04 -12.62 -8.33
N THR A 322 -6.52 -11.54 -8.98
CA THR A 322 -7.94 -11.34 -9.22
C THR A 322 -8.51 -12.45 -10.11
N LEU A 323 -7.83 -12.81 -11.20
CA LEU A 323 -8.24 -13.90 -12.08
C LEU A 323 -8.32 -15.24 -11.32
N ALA A 324 -7.30 -15.59 -10.54
CA ALA A 324 -7.31 -16.80 -9.72
C ALA A 324 -8.49 -16.81 -8.74
N ARG A 325 -8.81 -15.68 -8.11
CA ARG A 325 -10.01 -15.56 -7.26
C ARG A 325 -11.30 -15.78 -8.05
N VAL A 326 -11.43 -15.22 -9.25
CA VAL A 326 -12.59 -15.47 -10.12
C VAL A 326 -12.73 -16.97 -10.43
N LEU A 327 -11.62 -17.62 -10.81
CA LEU A 327 -11.59 -19.05 -11.12
C LEU A 327 -11.98 -19.93 -9.91
N VAL A 328 -11.55 -19.57 -8.69
CA VAL A 328 -12.02 -20.23 -7.46
C VAL A 328 -13.54 -20.11 -7.31
N HIS A 329 -14.11 -18.91 -7.49
CA HIS A 329 -15.56 -18.71 -7.39
C HIS A 329 -16.33 -19.44 -8.50
N ALA A 330 -15.70 -19.67 -9.66
CA ALA A 330 -16.25 -20.45 -10.76
C ALA A 330 -16.09 -21.97 -10.58
N GLY A 331 -15.45 -22.44 -9.49
CA GLY A 331 -15.17 -23.85 -9.25
C GLY A 331 -14.03 -24.44 -10.09
N ARG A 332 -13.30 -23.61 -10.85
CA ARG A 332 -12.16 -24.01 -11.70
C ARG A 332 -10.87 -24.02 -10.88
N ILE A 333 -10.82 -24.93 -9.89
CA ILE A 333 -9.78 -24.96 -8.84
C ILE A 333 -8.38 -25.17 -9.40
N ASP A 334 -8.18 -26.13 -10.31
CA ASP A 334 -6.84 -26.43 -10.86
C ASP A 334 -6.28 -25.26 -11.65
N GLU A 335 -7.13 -24.58 -12.43
CA GLU A 335 -6.76 -23.39 -13.19
C GLU A 335 -6.45 -22.22 -12.24
N ALA A 336 -7.23 -22.04 -11.18
CA ALA A 336 -6.96 -21.04 -10.16
C ALA A 336 -5.61 -21.27 -9.46
N ALA A 337 -5.30 -22.52 -9.13
CA ALA A 337 -4.03 -22.90 -8.50
C ALA A 337 -2.85 -22.66 -9.44
N LEU A 338 -2.97 -23.00 -10.73
CA LEU A 338 -1.95 -22.72 -11.74
C LEU A 338 -1.65 -21.22 -11.86
N ILE A 339 -2.67 -20.38 -12.01
CA ILE A 339 -2.49 -18.92 -12.07
C ILE A 339 -1.94 -18.36 -10.75
N GLY A 340 -2.36 -18.93 -9.61
CA GLY A 340 -1.84 -18.60 -8.29
C GLY A 340 -0.34 -18.89 -8.17
N GLU A 341 0.13 -20.01 -8.73
CA GLU A 341 1.55 -20.38 -8.72
C GLU A 341 2.38 -19.40 -9.54
N GLU A 342 1.90 -19.03 -10.73
CA GLU A 342 2.55 -18.00 -11.54
C GLU A 342 2.64 -16.64 -10.80
N ALA A 343 1.61 -16.31 -10.01
CA ALA A 343 1.62 -15.12 -9.17
C ALA A 343 2.62 -15.23 -8.01
N CYS A 344 2.74 -16.40 -7.38
CA CYS A 344 3.78 -16.68 -6.38
C CYS A 344 5.18 -16.45 -6.97
N ASN A 345 5.47 -17.03 -8.14
CA ASN A 345 6.77 -16.93 -8.79
C ASN A 345 7.13 -15.47 -9.14
N ALA A 346 6.16 -14.68 -9.61
CA ALA A 346 6.36 -13.26 -9.84
C ALA A 346 6.60 -12.48 -8.53
N ALA A 347 5.89 -12.83 -7.46
CA ALA A 347 5.97 -12.17 -6.17
C ALA A 347 7.33 -12.29 -5.48
N THR A 348 8.13 -13.32 -5.75
CA THR A 348 9.50 -13.48 -5.21
C THR A 348 10.41 -12.28 -5.50
N SER A 349 10.17 -11.58 -6.61
CA SER A 349 10.92 -10.36 -7.00
C SER A 349 10.26 -9.06 -6.53
N LEU A 350 9.09 -9.13 -5.88
CA LEU A 350 8.30 -7.97 -5.46
C LEU A 350 8.37 -7.78 -3.94
N ASN A 351 8.70 -6.56 -3.51
CA ASN A 351 8.58 -6.18 -2.10
C ASN A 351 7.18 -5.57 -1.82
N SER A 352 6.14 -6.40 -1.74
CA SER A 352 4.76 -5.94 -1.53
C SER A 352 3.98 -6.84 -0.56
N ALA A 353 3.71 -6.33 0.65
CA ALA A 353 2.91 -7.03 1.65
C ALA A 353 1.48 -7.30 1.16
N ARG A 354 0.92 -6.38 0.35
CA ARG A 354 -0.43 -6.54 -0.22
C ARG A 354 -0.53 -7.73 -1.18
N VAL A 355 0.49 -7.97 -2.01
CA VAL A 355 0.56 -9.15 -2.89
C VAL A 355 0.62 -10.43 -2.05
N VAL A 356 1.50 -10.46 -1.04
CA VAL A 356 1.64 -11.61 -0.13
C VAL A 356 0.34 -11.91 0.60
N HIS A 357 -0.36 -10.89 1.09
CA HIS A 357 -1.65 -11.04 1.75
C HIS A 357 -2.71 -11.65 0.83
N GLN A 358 -2.81 -11.18 -0.42
CA GLN A 358 -3.77 -11.75 -1.39
C GLN A 358 -3.40 -13.19 -1.79
N LEU A 359 -2.12 -13.53 -1.88
CA LEU A 359 -1.67 -14.91 -2.09
C LEU A 359 -2.05 -15.83 -0.92
N ARG A 360 -1.90 -15.35 0.33
CA ARG A 360 -2.35 -16.09 1.52
C ARG A 360 -3.87 -16.28 1.52
N ALA A 361 -4.63 -15.23 1.17
CA ALA A 361 -6.09 -15.33 1.05
C ALA A 361 -6.51 -16.36 -0.01
N LEU A 362 -5.84 -16.36 -1.17
CA LEU A 362 -6.03 -17.38 -2.21
C LEU A 362 -5.70 -18.78 -1.69
N GLY A 363 -4.61 -18.93 -0.94
CA GLY A 363 -4.26 -20.21 -0.32
C GLY A 363 -5.25 -20.68 0.74
N GLY A 364 -5.83 -19.77 1.51
CA GLY A 364 -6.95 -20.08 2.40
C GLY A 364 -8.15 -20.64 1.62
N ALA A 365 -8.51 -19.99 0.51
CA ALA A 365 -9.62 -20.47 -0.33
C ALA A 365 -9.34 -21.83 -0.98
N LEU A 366 -8.13 -22.05 -1.52
CA LEU A 366 -7.71 -23.32 -2.11
C LEU A 366 -7.44 -24.44 -1.08
N SER A 367 -7.29 -24.10 0.21
CA SER A 367 -7.15 -25.11 1.27
C SER A 367 -8.43 -25.91 1.52
N LEU A 368 -9.59 -25.34 1.14
CA LEU A 368 -10.90 -25.96 1.28
C LEU A 368 -11.29 -26.83 0.07
N ALA A 369 -10.51 -26.77 -1.01
CA ALA A 369 -10.78 -27.50 -2.24
C ALA A 369 -10.17 -28.92 -2.19
N PRO A 370 -10.68 -29.87 -3.00
CA PRO A 370 -10.06 -31.18 -3.17
C PRO A 370 -8.58 -31.06 -3.57
N GLU A 371 -7.76 -31.98 -3.07
CA GLU A 371 -6.33 -31.99 -3.39
C GLU A 371 -6.12 -32.37 -4.86
N SER A 372 -5.28 -31.61 -5.56
CA SER A 372 -4.76 -31.89 -6.89
C SER A 372 -3.28 -31.55 -6.98
N ASP A 373 -2.59 -32.02 -8.03
CA ASP A 373 -1.18 -31.71 -8.24
C ASP A 373 -0.95 -30.19 -8.37
N GLN A 374 -1.87 -29.48 -9.02
CA GLN A 374 -1.83 -28.03 -9.19
C GLN A 374 -1.98 -27.32 -7.83
N VAL A 375 -2.92 -27.75 -6.99
CA VAL A 375 -3.12 -27.21 -5.63
C VAL A 375 -1.89 -27.45 -4.76
N SER A 376 -1.29 -28.64 -4.82
CA SER A 376 -0.07 -28.98 -4.08
C SER A 376 1.14 -28.14 -4.53
N THR A 377 1.30 -27.94 -5.84
CA THR A 377 2.36 -27.10 -6.42
C THR A 377 2.21 -25.64 -5.98
N PHE A 378 1.00 -25.09 -6.08
CA PHE A 378 0.68 -23.75 -5.58
C PHE A 378 1.00 -23.60 -4.09
N ARG A 379 0.60 -24.56 -3.23
CA ARG A 379 0.87 -24.51 -1.78
C ARG A 379 2.37 -24.54 -1.49
N THR A 380 3.13 -25.32 -2.25
CA THR A 380 4.60 -25.35 -2.14
C THR A 380 5.19 -24.00 -2.50
N ALA A 381 4.73 -23.38 -3.60
CA ALA A 381 5.17 -22.05 -4.00
C ALA A 381 4.80 -20.97 -2.96
N LEU A 382 3.59 -21.03 -2.40
CA LEU A 382 3.10 -20.12 -1.36
C LEU A 382 3.92 -20.23 -0.06
N ALA A 383 4.29 -21.46 0.34
CA ALA A 383 5.13 -21.70 1.51
C ALA A 383 6.52 -21.05 1.36
N GLY A 384 7.05 -20.98 0.14
CA GLY A 384 8.31 -20.26 -0.16
C GLY A 384 8.23 -18.75 0.11
N ILE A 385 7.05 -18.15 0.01
CA ILE A 385 6.81 -16.71 0.21
C ILE A 385 6.54 -16.37 1.69
N ALA A 386 5.95 -17.31 2.44
CA ALA A 386 5.41 -17.09 3.79
C ALA A 386 6.44 -16.79 4.89
N SER A 387 7.75 -16.78 4.57
CA SER A 387 8.82 -16.41 5.51
C SER A 387 8.93 -14.89 5.78
N THR A 388 8.04 -14.06 5.22
CA THR A 388 8.03 -12.60 5.39
C THR A 388 6.65 -12.05 5.86
N SER A 389 6.57 -11.66 7.13
CA SER A 389 5.69 -10.63 7.74
C SER A 389 4.14 -10.80 7.84
N GLY A 390 3.65 -10.62 9.08
CA GLY A 390 2.70 -9.59 9.57
C GLY A 390 1.18 -9.72 9.30
N GLU A 391 0.37 -9.85 10.36
CA GLU A 391 -1.12 -9.81 10.35
C GLU A 391 -1.68 -8.38 10.52
N ARG A 392 -2.94 -8.17 10.08
CA ARG A 392 -3.68 -6.89 10.13
C ARG A 392 -4.45 -6.74 11.45
N ASP A 393 -4.44 -5.55 12.02
CA ASP A 393 -5.44 -5.08 13.00
C ASP A 393 -6.03 -3.76 12.48
N GLY A 394 -7.35 -3.62 12.48
CA GLY A 394 -8.04 -2.41 12.03
C GLY A 394 -9.09 -2.00 13.04
N SER A 395 -8.92 -0.82 13.67
CA SER A 395 -9.91 -0.24 14.58
C SER A 395 -10.59 0.99 13.94
N GLY A 396 -11.89 1.13 14.18
CA GLY A 396 -12.77 2.08 13.49
C GLY A 396 -12.61 3.53 13.96
N ALA A 397 -12.21 4.40 13.03
CA ALA A 397 -12.39 5.85 13.12
C ALA A 397 -13.04 6.39 11.83
N SER A 398 -13.90 7.40 11.98
CA SER A 398 -14.67 8.03 10.89
C SER A 398 -13.78 8.84 9.93
N TRP A 399 -14.11 8.84 8.64
CA TRP A 399 -13.40 9.63 7.62
C TRP A 399 -13.74 11.12 7.73
N PRO A 400 -12.78 12.03 7.44
CA PRO A 400 -12.87 13.47 7.70
C PRO A 400 -13.69 14.25 6.66
N VAL A 401 -14.08 13.57 5.58
CA VAL A 401 -14.86 14.16 4.48
C VAL A 401 -16.32 14.15 4.87
#